data_AF-I3VXX5-F1
#
_entry.id   AF-I3VXX5-F1
#
_cell.length_a   1.000
_cell.length_b   1.000
_cell.length_c   1.000
_cell.angle_alpha   90.00
_cell.angle_beta   90.00
_cell.angle_gamma   90.00
#
_symmetry.space_group_name_H-M   'P 1'
#
loop_
_entity.id
_entity.type
_entity.pdbx_description
1 polymer ?
#
loop_
_entity_poly.entity_id
_entity_poly.type
_entity_poly.pdbx_seq_one_letter_code
_entity_poly.pdbx_strand_id
1 'polypeptide(L)' 'MRCPNCKSKNVGKIGGNLFFCRECFCEIKIRGNKFIVKLYDQEGRIKKVQYVT' A
#
# COMPACT_ATOMS: atom_id res chain seq x y z
N MET A 1 3.61 9.23 -6.65
CA MET A 1 2.45 8.67 -5.91
C MET A 1 2.61 9.00 -4.43
N ARG A 2 1.54 9.40 -3.75
CA ARG A 2 1.51 9.46 -2.27
C ARG A 2 0.77 8.24 -1.75
N CYS A 3 1.20 7.71 -0.60
CA CYS A 3 0.55 6.56 0.02
C CYS A 3 -0.93 6.91 0.31
N PRO A 4 -1.91 6.13 -0.17
CA PRO A 4 -3.31 6.40 0.11
C PRO A 4 -3.67 6.25 1.60
N ASN A 5 -2.89 5.45 2.35
CA ASN A 5 -3.07 5.19 3.79
C ASN A 5 -2.46 6.28 4.69
N CYS A 6 -1.18 6.62 4.52
CA CYS A 6 -0.48 7.57 5.42
C CYS A 6 -0.06 8.89 4.73
N LYS A 7 -0.38 9.09 3.46
CA LYS A 7 -0.01 10.26 2.63
C LYS A 7 1.49 10.51 2.43
N SER A 8 2.37 9.63 2.95
CA SER A 8 3.82 9.72 2.73
C SER A 8 4.21 9.64 1.25
N LYS A 9 5.33 10.28 0.93
CA LYS A 9 6.01 10.20 -0.37
C LYS A 9 6.93 8.97 -0.50
N ASN A 10 7.19 8.23 0.58
CA ASN A 10 8.12 7.10 0.60
C ASN A 10 7.47 5.81 0.07
N VAL A 11 6.84 5.90 -1.10
CA VAL A 11 6.20 4.80 -1.82
C VAL A 11 7.05 4.41 -3.01
N GLY A 12 7.49 3.15 -3.05
CA GLY A 12 8.27 2.58 -4.16
C GLY A 12 7.48 1.53 -4.93
N LYS A 13 7.76 1.38 -6.22
CA LYS A 13 7.19 0.31 -7.05
C LYS A 13 7.96 -1.00 -6.80
N ILE A 14 7.24 -2.10 -6.57
CA ILE A 14 7.84 -3.42 -6.30
C ILE A 14 7.49 -4.49 -7.35
N GLY A 15 6.61 -4.17 -8.30
CA GLY A 15 6.33 -5.01 -9.48
C GLY A 15 5.03 -4.61 -10.17
N GLY A 16 4.89 -4.76 -11.49
CA GLY A 16 3.62 -4.51 -12.22
C GLY A 16 2.84 -3.26 -11.76
N ASN A 17 1.65 -3.45 -11.19
CA ASN A 17 0.82 -2.40 -10.57
C ASN A 17 0.86 -2.43 -9.03
N LEU A 18 1.98 -2.89 -8.46
CA LEU A 18 2.21 -3.13 -7.04
C LEU A 18 3.27 -2.18 -6.48
N PHE A 19 2.96 -1.57 -5.35
CA PHE A 19 3.79 -0.57 -4.68
C PHE A 19 3.86 -0.88 -3.19
N PHE A 20 4.91 -0.40 -2.54
CA PHE A 20 5.11 -0.55 -1.10
C PHE A 20 5.45 0.78 -0.44
N CYS A 21 4.77 1.10 0.66
CA CYS A 21 5.05 2.27 1.47
C CYS A 21 5.95 1.90 2.66
N ARG A 22 7.13 2.52 2.75
CA ARG A 22 8.09 2.26 3.83
C ARG A 22 7.72 2.89 5.17
N GLU A 23 6.87 3.91 5.18
CA GLU A 23 6.46 4.57 6.44
C GLU A 23 5.40 3.80 7.22
N CYS A 24 4.46 3.16 6.53
CA CYS A 24 3.32 2.51 7.19
C CYS A 24 3.18 1.03 6.83
N PHE A 25 4.26 0.43 6.32
CA PHE A 25 4.39 -0.99 6.03
C PHE A 25 3.19 -1.56 5.28
N CYS A 26 2.83 -0.93 4.16
CA CYS A 26 1.67 -1.37 3.38
C CYS A 26 2.00 -1.63 1.91
N GLU A 27 1.44 -2.73 1.39
CA GLU A 27 1.37 -3.03 -0.03
C GLU A 27 0.16 -2.31 -0.64
N ILE A 28 0.35 -1.68 -1.79
CA ILE A 28 -0.67 -0.94 -2.54
C ILE A 28 -0.73 -1.55 -3.94
N LYS A 29 -1.86 -2.15 -4.30
CA LYS A 29 -2.13 -2.66 -5.64
C LYS A 29 -3.11 -1.75 -6.37
N ILE A 30 -2.74 -1.28 -7.55
CA ILE A 30 -3.60 -0.44 -8.40
C ILE A 30 -4.41 -1.34 -9.34
N ARG A 31 -5.73 -1.15 -9.36
CA ARG A 31 -6.66 -1.80 -10.30
C ARG A 31 -7.65 -0.75 -10.84
N GLY A 32 -7.39 -0.22 -12.03
CA GLY A 32 -8.16 0.87 -12.60
C GLY A 32 -8.13 2.09 -11.68
N ASN A 33 -9.30 2.61 -11.33
CA ASN A 33 -9.46 3.75 -10.39
C ASN A 33 -9.58 3.31 -8.93
N LYS A 34 -9.05 2.13 -8.55
CA LYS A 34 -9.10 1.63 -7.18
C LYS A 34 -7.73 1.23 -6.70
N PHE A 35 -7.47 1.50 -5.42
CA PHE A 35 -6.32 1.00 -4.69
C PHE A 35 -6.76 -0.07 -3.70
N ILE A 36 -6.07 -1.21 -3.71
CA ILE A 36 -6.18 -2.23 -2.69
C ILE A 36 -4.95 -2.09 -1.80
N VAL A 37 -5.15 -1.73 -0.53
CA VAL A 37 -4.07 -1.49 0.43
C VAL A 37 -4.08 -2.58 1.48
N LYS A 38 -2.97 -3.33 1.60
CA LYS A 38 -2.76 -4.31 2.67
C LYS A 38 -1.72 -3.77 3.63
N LEU A 39 -2.11 -3.57 4.89
CA LEU A 39 -1.21 -3.15 5.96
C LEU A 39 -0.67 -4.40 6.65
N TYR A 40 0.63 -4.42 6.87
CA TYR A 40 1.30 -5.48 7.59
C TYR A 40 1.66 -5.01 9.00
N ASP A 41 1.67 -5.94 9.94
CA ASP A 41 2.30 -5.72 11.24
C ASP A 41 3.83 -5.95 11.15
N GLN A 42 4.52 -5.84 12.29
CA GLN A 42 5.97 -5.98 12.38
C GLN A 42 6.45 -7.43 12.12
N GLU A 43 5.57 -8.41 12.23
CA GLU A 43 5.86 -9.82 11.93
C GLU A 43 5.52 -10.18 10.47
N GLY A 44 5.06 -9.22 9.67
CA GLY A 44 4.70 -9.43 8.27
C GLY A 44 3.34 -10.09 8.08
N ARG A 45 2.47 -10.10 9.10
CA ARG A 45 1.09 -10.58 8.97
C ARG A 45 0.16 -9.46 8.51
N ILE A 46 -0.91 -9.82 7.80
CA ILE A 46 -1.90 -8.84 7.35
C ILE A 46 -2.71 -8.34 8.55
N LYS A 47 -2.56 -7.07 8.88
CA LYS A 47 -3.32 -6.38 9.93
C LYS A 47 -4.65 -5.85 9.41
N LYS A 48 -4.68 -5.33 8.18
CA LYS A 48 -5.87 -4.70 7.59
C LYS A 48 -5.81 -4.70 6.07
N VAL A 49 -6.95 -4.93 5.42
CA VAL A 49 -7.14 -4.72 3.97
C VAL A 49 -8.14 -3.59 3.77
N GLN A 50 -7.82 -2.64 2.89
CA GLN A 50 -8.63 -1.46 2.60
C GLN A 50 -8.79 -1.27 1.09
N TYR A 51 -9.99 -0.91 0.65
CA TYR A 51 -10.29 -0.55 -0.72
C TYR A 51 -10.50 0.96 -0.77
N VAL A 52 -9.67 1.66 -1.54
CA VAL A 52 -9.70 3.11 -1.69
C VAL A 52 -10.04 3.44 -3.14
N THR A 53 -10.95 4.38 -3.34
CA THR A 53 -11.36 4.89 -4.67
C THR A 53 -10.71 6.24 -4.94
#